data_AF-A0A954LS31-F1
#
_entry.id   AF-A0A954LS31-F1
#
_cell.length_a   1.000
_cell.length_b   1.000
_cell.length_c   1.000
_cell.angle_alpha   90.00
_cell.angle_beta   90.00
_cell.angle_gamma   90.00
#
_symmetry.space_group_name_H-M   'P 1'
#
loop_
_entity.id
_entity.type
_entity.pdbx_description
1 polymer ?
#
loop_
_entity_poly.entity_id
_entity_poly.type
_entity_poly.pdbx_seq_one_letter_code
_entity_poly.pdbx_strand_id
1 'polypeptide(L)' 'GFGFTGGHYHWNWGNDQFRKLMLNAIAWTAHVDVPESGIASKSLTAKDLMANQDYDVPNNFNPERIQKMIDDWNQ' A
#
# COMPACT_ATOMS: atom_id res chain seq x y z
N GLY A 1 -21.00 2.79 -4.65
CA GLY A 1 -19.91 1.80 -4.62
C GLY A 1 -18.66 2.40 -5.23
N PHE A 2 -17.50 1.83 -4.94
CA PHE A 2 -16.20 2.30 -5.41
C PHE A 2 -15.57 1.25 -6.33
N GLY A 3 -14.92 1.68 -7.40
CA GLY A 3 -14.20 0.82 -8.34
C GLY A 3 -12.79 1.35 -8.57
N PHE A 4 -11.81 0.45 -8.63
CA PHE A 4 -10.40 0.83 -8.70
C PHE A 4 -9.57 -0.20 -9.47
N THR A 5 -8.64 0.28 -10.29
CA THR A 5 -7.63 -0.53 -10.98
C THR A 5 -6.24 -0.14 -10.46
N GLY A 6 -5.37 -1.15 -10.26
CA GLY A 6 -4.01 -0.93 -9.75
C GLY A 6 -3.63 -1.77 -8.53
N GLY A 7 -4.58 -2.51 -7.94
CA GLY A 7 -4.30 -3.41 -6.80
C GLY A 7 -3.50 -4.67 -7.13
N HIS A 8 -3.25 -4.95 -8.42
CA HIS A 8 -2.47 -6.11 -8.87
C HIS A 8 -0.95 -5.90 -8.75
N TYR A 9 -0.48 -4.65 -8.68
CA TYR A 9 0.91 -4.35 -8.36
C TYR A 9 1.07 -4.26 -6.85
N HIS A 10 1.54 -5.35 -6.23
CA HIS A 10 1.70 -5.49 -4.78
C HIS A 10 2.44 -4.30 -4.12
N TRP A 11 3.50 -3.80 -4.76
CA TRP A 11 4.33 -2.74 -4.18
C TRP A 11 3.60 -1.40 -4.02
N ASN A 12 2.48 -1.18 -4.71
CA ASN A 12 1.66 0.03 -4.54
C ASN A 12 1.15 0.20 -3.11
N TRP A 13 1.02 -0.91 -2.35
CA TRP A 13 0.69 -0.86 -0.93
C TRP A 13 1.77 -0.16 -0.08
N GLY A 14 2.98 0.06 -0.59
CA GLY A 14 3.99 0.88 0.08
C GLY A 14 3.76 2.39 -0.02
N ASN A 15 2.96 2.85 -0.99
CA ASN A 15 2.62 4.27 -1.14
C ASN A 15 1.52 4.66 -0.15
N ASP A 16 1.81 5.66 0.69
CA ASP A 16 0.92 6.08 1.77
C ASP A 16 -0.38 6.72 1.26
N GLN A 17 -0.32 7.47 0.15
CA GLN A 17 -1.51 8.07 -0.45
C GLN A 17 -2.38 7.06 -1.18
N PHE A 18 -1.75 6.08 -1.84
CA PHE A 18 -2.46 4.95 -2.45
C PHE A 18 -3.26 4.18 -1.39
N ARG A 19 -2.63 3.88 -0.25
CA ARG A 19 -3.29 3.22 0.87
C ARG A 19 -4.37 4.09 1.50
N LYS A 20 -4.10 5.38 1.73
CA LYS A 20 -5.11 6.31 2.27
C LYS A 20 -6.35 6.34 1.38
N LEU A 21 -6.20 6.40 0.05
CA LEU A 21 -7.31 6.34 -0.89
C LEU A 21 -8.13 5.05 -0.71
N MET A 22 -7.46 3.90 -0.67
CA MET A 22 -8.12 2.60 -0.52
C MET A 22 -8.83 2.47 0.82
N LEU A 23 -8.21 2.89 1.93
CA LEU A 23 -8.82 2.85 3.26
C LEU A 23 -10.03 3.77 3.36
N ASN A 24 -9.93 5.00 2.85
CA ASN A 24 -11.05 5.94 2.79
C ASN A 24 -12.21 5.36 1.98
N ALA A 25 -11.92 4.71 0.85
CA ALA A 25 -12.94 4.08 0.01
C ALA A 25 -13.63 2.92 0.74
N ILE A 26 -12.88 2.06 1.44
CA ILE A 26 -13.44 0.95 2.23
C ILE A 26 -14.36 1.48 3.33
N ALA A 27 -13.91 2.48 4.10
CA ALA A 27 -14.73 3.07 5.16
C ALA A 27 -16.00 3.71 4.59
N TRP A 28 -15.87 4.47 3.51
CA TRP A 28 -17.00 5.11 2.85
C TRP A 28 -18.03 4.08 2.32
N THR A 29 -17.58 3.00 1.67
CA THR A 29 -18.50 1.96 1.19
C THR A 29 -19.13 1.15 2.32
N ALA A 30 -18.47 1.09 3.47
CA ALA A 30 -19.01 0.51 4.71
C ALA A 30 -19.90 1.47 5.51
N HIS A 31 -20.19 2.68 4.99
CA HIS A 31 -20.94 3.73 5.69
C HIS A 31 -20.32 4.19 7.01
N VAL A 32 -19.00 4.13 7.11
CA VAL A 32 -18.21 4.68 8.22
C VAL A 32 -17.73 6.08 7.83
N ASP A 33 -17.79 7.02 8.77
CA ASP A 33 -17.30 8.39 8.56
C ASP A 33 -15.79 8.39 8.29
N VAL A 34 -15.38 9.11 7.25
CA VAL A 34 -13.96 9.29 6.89
C VAL A 34 -13.48 10.60 7.52
N PRO A 35 -12.38 10.59 8.32
CA PRO A 35 -11.81 11.81 8.87
C PRO A 35 -11.41 12.81 7.78
N GLU A 36 -11.45 14.11 8.06
CA GLU A 36 -11.02 15.14 7.10
C GLU A 36 -9.55 14.99 6.66
N SER A 37 -8.69 14.49 7.55
CA SER A 37 -7.28 14.18 7.26
C SER A 37 -7.06 12.84 6.54
N GLY A 38 -8.15 12.10 6.32
CA GLY A 38 -8.17 10.72 5.83
C GLY A 38 -7.79 9.70 6.90
N ILE A 39 -8.03 8.42 6.60
CA ILE A 39 -7.67 7.32 7.49
C ILE A 39 -6.15 7.20 7.58
N ALA A 40 -5.63 7.30 8.80
CA ALA A 40 -4.22 7.12 9.10
C ALA A 40 -3.82 5.65 8.99
N SER A 41 -2.60 5.40 8.51
CA SER A 41 -2.02 4.07 8.48
C SER A 41 -0.49 4.15 8.66
N LYS A 42 0.11 3.12 9.25
CA LYS A 42 1.57 3.02 9.41
C LYS A 42 2.24 2.98 8.04
N SER A 43 3.24 3.81 7.76
CA SER A 43 4.08 3.70 6.55
C SER A 43 4.77 2.33 6.50
N LEU A 44 4.77 1.70 5.32
CA LEU A 44 5.27 0.33 5.15
C LEU A 44 6.64 0.34 4.48
N THR A 45 7.51 -0.56 4.94
CA THR A 45 8.80 -0.84 4.30
C THR A 45 8.67 -1.99 3.30
N ALA A 46 9.68 -2.16 2.43
CA ALA A 46 9.77 -3.35 1.58
C ALA A 46 9.74 -4.64 2.42
N LYS A 47 10.38 -4.63 3.59
CA LYS A 47 10.36 -5.77 4.53
C LYS A 47 8.96 -6.07 5.05
N ASP A 48 8.18 -5.05 5.41
CA ASP A 48 6.78 -5.25 5.84
C ASP A 48 5.95 -5.88 4.71
N LEU A 49 6.13 -5.42 3.47
CA LEU A 49 5.41 -5.94 2.29
C LEU A 49 5.85 -7.35 1.87
N MET A 50 7.04 -7.78 2.25
CA MET A 50 7.55 -9.14 2.00
C MET A 50 7.14 -10.14 3.09
N ALA A 51 6.54 -9.69 4.18
CA ALA A 51 6.06 -10.60 5.22
C ALA A 51 4.86 -11.42 4.71
N ASN A 52 4.79 -12.69 5.15
CA ASN A 52 3.67 -13.60 4.89
C ASN A 52 3.30 -13.77 3.40
N GLN A 53 4.30 -13.75 2.51
CA GLN A 53 4.08 -14.04 1.09
C GLN A 53 3.92 -15.55 0.86
N ASP A 54 3.03 -15.93 -0.06
CA ASP A 54 2.71 -17.33 -0.35
C ASP A 54 3.81 -18.06 -1.15
N TYR A 55 4.70 -17.30 -1.79
CA TYR A 55 5.73 -17.82 -2.68
C TYR A 55 7.13 -17.40 -2.23
N ASP A 56 8.11 -18.25 -2.52
CA ASP A 56 9.52 -17.95 -2.27
C ASP A 56 9.99 -16.73 -3.07
N VAL A 57 10.86 -15.95 -2.45
CA VAL A 57 11.47 -14.78 -3.09
C VAL A 57 12.43 -15.25 -4.19
N PRO A 58 12.28 -14.77 -5.44
CA PRO A 58 13.19 -15.13 -6.52
C PRO A 58 14.64 -14.72 -6.22
N ASN A 59 15.61 -15.54 -6.64
CA ASN A 59 17.04 -15.28 -6.40
C ASN A 59 17.55 -13.95 -6.96
N ASN A 60 16.89 -13.39 -7.97
CA ASN A 60 17.23 -12.13 -8.61
C ASN A 60 16.39 -10.94 -8.11
N PHE A 61 15.64 -11.11 -7.02
CA PHE A 61 14.86 -10.04 -6.42
C PHE A 61 15.76 -9.02 -5.72
N ASN A 62 15.45 -7.73 -5.91
CA ASN A 62 16.18 -6.63 -5.29
C ASN A 62 15.25 -5.85 -4.35
N PRO A 63 15.28 -6.10 -3.02
CA PRO A 63 14.46 -5.40 -2.05
C PRO A 63 14.85 -3.93 -1.88
N GLU A 64 16.12 -3.58 -2.06
CA GLU A 64 16.60 -2.19 -1.92
C GLU A 64 16.02 -1.28 -2.99
N ARG A 65 15.87 -1.79 -4.21
CA ARG A 65 15.18 -1.09 -5.31
C ARG A 65 13.73 -0.77 -4.93
N ILE A 66 13.03 -1.73 -4.32
CA ILE A 66 11.65 -1.54 -3.89
C ILE A 66 11.59 -0.53 -2.75
N GLN A 67 12.50 -0.62 -1.77
CA GLN A 67 12.55 0.35 -0.68
C GLN A 67 12.78 1.76 -1.21
N LYS A 68 13.74 1.95 -2.12
CA LYS A 68 13.99 3.25 -2.75
C LYS A 68 12.75 3.81 -3.46
N MET A 69 12.03 2.95 -4.18
CA MET A 69 10.79 3.34 -4.88
C MET A 69 9.69 3.76 -3.88
N ILE A 70 9.57 3.06 -2.75
CA ILE A 70 8.64 3.43 -1.68
C ILE A 70 9.03 4.77 -1.06
N ASP A 71 10.31 4.96 -0.76
CA ASP A 71 10.82 6.20 -0.20
C ASP A 71 10.53 7.37 -1.14
N ASP A 72 10.81 7.22 -2.44
CA ASP A 72 10.55 8.23 -3.47
C ASP A 72 9.05 8.57 -3.62
N TRP A 73 8.15 7.60 -3.40
CA TRP A 73 6.69 7.84 -3.44
C TRP A 73 6.14 8.57 -2.22
N ASN A 74 6.82 8.46 -1.08
CA ASN A 74 6.38 8.99 0.19
C ASN A 74 7.14 10.26 0.61
N GLN A 75 7.91 10.85 -0.31
CA GLN A 75 8.55 12.17 -0.12
C GLN A 75 7.54 13.30 0.02
#